data_AF-A0A6G2BE34-F1
#
_entry.id   AF-A0A6G2BE34-F1
#
_cell.length_a   1.000
_cell.length_b   1.000
_cell.length_c   1.000
_cell.angle_alpha   90.00
_cell.angle_beta   90.00
_cell.angle_gamma   90.00
#
_symmetry.space_group_name_H-M   'P 1'
#
loop_
_entity.id
_entity.type
_entity.pdbx_description
1 polymer ?
#
loop_
_entity_poly.entity_id
_entity_poly.type
_entity_poly.pdbx_seq_one_letter_code
_entity_poly.pdbx_strand_id
1 'polypeptide(L)'
;MGAYGSHDIHGLLQTEEYARALFDMRRPAYSKDDLERHVAARMARLEIFERTPAPALTFVLDEATLRRPLGGRMVLRRRLEHLLGIAG
;
A
#
# COMPACT_ATOMS: atom_id res chain seq x y z
N MET A 1 11.76 10.14 8.66
CA MET A 1 10.48 10.89 8.46
C MET A 1 9.36 9.91 8.78
N GLY A 2 8.67 10.08 9.91
CA GLY A 2 7.62 9.15 10.34
C GLY A 2 6.30 9.47 9.64
N ALA A 3 5.59 8.45 9.19
CA ALA A 3 4.24 8.57 8.66
C ALA A 3 3.27 7.77 9.54
N TYR A 4 2.24 8.44 10.05
CA TYR A 4 1.14 7.82 10.78
C TYR A 4 -0.08 7.70 9.85
N GLY A 5 -0.57 6.48 9.64
CA GLY A 5 -1.82 6.22 8.91
C GLY A 5 -2.81 5.57 9.85
N SER A 6 -3.88 6.27 10.24
CA SER A 6 -4.81 5.75 11.26
C SER A 6 -5.75 4.66 10.75
N HIS A 7 -5.92 4.49 9.43
CA HIS A 7 -6.98 3.61 8.90
C HIS A 7 -6.60 2.73 7.71
N ASP A 8 -5.43 2.94 7.09
CA ASP A 8 -4.97 2.16 5.94
C ASP A 8 -3.44 2.01 5.96
N ILE A 9 -2.95 0.92 5.38
CA ILE A 9 -1.51 0.68 5.21
C ILE A 9 -0.87 1.82 4.42
N HIS A 10 0.28 2.32 4.89
CA HIS A 10 1.01 3.40 4.23
C HIS A 10 1.31 3.05 2.76
N GLY A 11 1.19 4.02 1.85
CA GLY A 11 1.30 3.80 0.39
C GLY A 11 2.58 3.09 -0.07
N LEU A 12 3.69 3.28 0.66
CA LEU A 12 4.96 2.61 0.39
C LEU A 12 5.00 1.13 0.83
N LEU A 13 4.00 0.65 1.55
CA LEU A 13 3.91 -0.72 2.05
C LEU A 13 2.79 -1.51 1.35
N GLN A 14 2.22 -0.96 0.29
CA GLN A 14 1.07 -1.52 -0.41
C GLN A 14 1.52 -2.37 -1.60
N THR A 15 0.86 -3.50 -1.79
CA THR A 15 0.89 -4.22 -3.08
C THR A 15 -0.02 -3.52 -4.08
N GLU A 16 0.16 -3.83 -5.37
CA GLU A 16 -0.69 -3.29 -6.42
C GLU A 16 -2.17 -3.61 -6.18
N GLU A 17 -2.50 -4.86 -5.81
CA GLU A 17 -3.88 -5.29 -5.60
C GLU A 17 -4.53 -4.58 -4.42
N TYR A 18 -3.76 -4.30 -3.35
CA TYR A 18 -4.27 -3.51 -2.24
C TYR A 18 -4.49 -2.05 -2.62
N ALA A 19 -3.55 -1.44 -3.36
CA ALA A 19 -3.68 -0.07 -3.85
C ALA A 19 -4.91 0.08 -4.76
N ARG A 20 -5.12 -0.89 -5.65
CA ARG A 20 -6.29 -1.00 -6.53
C ARG A 20 -7.59 -1.08 -5.73
N ALA A 21 -7.66 -2.01 -4.77
CA ALA A 21 -8.82 -2.16 -3.90
C ALA A 21 -9.14 -0.86 -3.12
N LEU A 22 -8.12 -0.14 -2.65
CA LEU A 22 -8.31 1.16 -2.01
C LEU A 22 -8.88 2.22 -2.96
N PHE A 23 -8.35 2.32 -4.18
CA PHE A 23 -8.82 3.31 -5.15
C PHE A 23 -10.23 3.00 -5.68
N ASP A 24 -10.60 1.73 -5.80
CA ASP A 24 -11.95 1.28 -6.16
C ASP A 24 -13.02 1.70 -5.13
N MET A 25 -12.63 1.78 -3.85
CA MET A 25 -13.53 2.19 -2.77
C MET A 25 -13.80 3.69 -2.74
N ARG A 26 -13.05 4.50 -3.49
CA ARG A 26 -13.23 5.96 -3.51
C ARG A 26 -14.64 6.33 -3.96
N ARG A 27 -15.19 7.36 -3.31
CA ARG A 27 -16.39 8.06 -3.73
C ARG A 27 -16.12 9.57 -3.84
N PRO A 28 -16.47 10.22 -4.98
CA PRO A 28 -17.01 9.62 -6.21
C PRO A 28 -16.01 8.65 -6.86
N ALA A 29 -16.54 7.66 -7.58
CA ALA A 29 -15.72 6.64 -8.23
C ALA A 29 -14.77 7.30 -9.25
N TYR A 30 -13.55 6.77 -9.36
CA TYR A 30 -12.68 7.11 -10.48
C TYR A 30 -13.19 6.51 -11.78
N SER A 31 -12.83 7.13 -12.90
CA SER A 31 -12.86 6.42 -14.18
C SER A 31 -11.86 5.26 -14.15
N LYS A 32 -11.98 4.29 -15.06
CA LYS A 32 -11.01 3.20 -15.16
C LYS A 32 -9.61 3.73 -15.41
N ASP A 33 -9.47 4.70 -16.32
CA ASP A 33 -8.17 5.28 -16.69
C ASP A 33 -7.53 6.03 -15.53
N ASP A 34 -8.32 6.79 -14.76
CA ASP A 34 -7.82 7.47 -13.57
C ASP A 34 -7.37 6.49 -12.50
N LEU A 35 -8.12 5.39 -12.31
CA LEU A 35 -7.75 4.35 -11.38
C LEU A 35 -6.41 3.71 -11.75
N GLU A 36 -6.24 3.29 -13.02
CA GLU A 36 -4.97 2.72 -13.49
C GLU A 36 -3.82 3.71 -13.31
N ARG A 37 -4.05 4.99 -13.63
CA ARG A 37 -3.05 6.05 -13.43
C ARG A 37 -2.66 6.20 -11.96
N HIS A 38 -3.62 6.13 -11.05
CA HIS A 38 -3.36 6.21 -9.61
C HIS A 38 -2.63 4.98 -9.07
N VAL A 39 -2.98 3.79 -9.54
CA VAL A 39 -2.28 2.54 -9.20
C VAL A 39 -0.83 2.61 -9.71
N ALA A 40 -0.63 2.94 -10.99
CA ALA A 40 0.71 3.08 -11.56
C ALA A 40 1.56 4.12 -10.80
N ALA A 41 0.99 5.29 -10.50
CA ALA A 41 1.67 6.31 -9.71
C ALA A 41 1.96 5.87 -8.26
N ARG A 42 1.16 4.97 -7.68
CA ARG A 42 1.45 4.36 -6.37
C ARG A 42 2.61 3.39 -6.46
N MET A 43 2.64 2.53 -7.48
CA MET A 43 3.71 1.54 -7.69
C MET A 43 5.04 2.19 -8.04
N ALA A 44 5.05 3.25 -8.87
CA ALA A 44 6.27 3.99 -9.19
C ALA A 44 6.94 4.61 -7.95
N ARG A 45 6.17 4.94 -6.90
CA ARG A 45 6.77 5.44 -5.64
C ARG A 45 7.51 4.36 -4.85
N LEU A 46 7.24 3.07 -5.11
CA LEU A 46 7.94 1.96 -4.45
C LEU A 46 9.39 1.84 -4.90
N GLU A 47 9.77 2.43 -6.04
CA GLU A 47 11.17 2.55 -6.48
C GLU A 47 12.06 3.26 -5.45
N ILE A 48 11.48 3.93 -4.45
CA ILE A 48 12.24 4.50 -3.33
C ILE A 48 13.06 3.46 -2.56
N PHE A 49 12.61 2.20 -2.51
CA PHE A 49 13.35 1.10 -1.87
C PHE A 49 14.57 0.66 -2.69
N GLU A 50 14.61 0.97 -3.98
CA GLU A 50 15.71 0.63 -4.89
C GLU A 50 16.80 1.71 -4.93
N ARG A 51 16.58 2.86 -4.27
CA ARG A 51 17.56 3.96 -4.27
C ARG A 51 18.81 3.59 -3.50
N THR A 52 19.96 4.07 -3.99
CA THR A 52 21.25 3.95 -3.30
C THR A 52 21.83 5.35 -3.04
N PRO A 53 22.16 5.70 -1.77
CA PRO A 53 21.90 4.92 -0.56
C PRO A 53 20.40 4.83 -0.26
N ALA A 54 19.98 3.70 0.30
CA ALA A 54 18.59 3.50 0.69
C ALA A 54 18.21 4.47 1.83
N PRO A 55 17.04 5.12 1.77
CA PRO A 55 16.61 5.99 2.86
C PRO A 55 16.23 5.17 4.09
N ALA A 56 16.55 5.69 5.28
CA ALA A 56 16.01 5.14 6.52
C ALA A 56 14.51 5.43 6.63
N LEU A 57 13.69 4.38 6.57
CA LEU A 57 12.24 4.46 6.65
C LEU A 57 11.74 3.75 7.91
N THR A 58 10.74 4.32 8.57
CA THR A 58 10.11 3.73 9.76
C THR A 58 8.62 3.96 9.68
N PHE A 59 7.84 2.90 9.91
CA PHE A 59 6.39 2.93 9.84
C PHE A 59 5.81 2.41 11.15
N VAL A 60 4.77 3.08 11.64
CA VAL A 60 3.96 2.61 12.77
C VAL A 60 2.58 2.28 12.21
N LEU A 61 2.15 1.04 12.38
CA LEU A 61 0.89 0.51 11.85
C LEU A 61 -0.04 0.14 13.00
N ASP A 62 -1.33 0.45 12.84
CA ASP A 62 -2.37 -0.03 13.74
C ASP A 62 -2.72 -1.49 13.39
N GLU A 63 -2.90 -2.34 14.41
CA GLU A 63 -3.29 -3.74 14.24
C GLU A 63 -4.57 -3.91 13.41
N ALA A 64 -5.53 -2.99 13.55
CA ALA A 64 -6.76 -3.01 12.77
C ALA A 64 -6.47 -2.96 11.26
N THR A 65 -5.42 -2.24 10.85
CA THR A 65 -5.01 -2.18 9.42
C THR A 65 -4.47 -3.50 8.93
N LEU A 66 -3.79 -4.29 9.78
CA LEU A 66 -3.28 -5.62 9.46
C LEU A 66 -4.38 -6.68 9.39
N ARG A 67 -5.51 -6.48 10.09
CA ARG A 67 -6.64 -7.43 10.12
C ARG A 67 -7.72 -7.15 9.07
N ARG A 68 -7.76 -5.95 8.49
CA ARG A 68 -8.82 -5.52 7.56
C ARG A 68 -8.66 -6.16 6.16
N PRO A 69 -9.61 -6.97 5.67
CA PRO A 69 -9.48 -7.70 4.41
C PRO A 69 -9.91 -6.87 3.19
N LEU A 70 -9.29 -5.70 2.97
CA LEU A 70 -9.57 -4.90 1.77
C LEU A 70 -9.09 -5.63 0.51
N GLY A 71 -9.93 -5.67 -0.52
CA GLY A 71 -9.71 -6.50 -1.71
C GLY A 71 -9.91 -8.01 -1.47
N GLY A 72 -10.37 -8.41 -0.27
CA GLY A 72 -10.64 -9.80 0.10
C GLY A 72 -9.46 -10.50 0.79
N ARG A 73 -9.70 -11.75 1.24
CA ARG A 73 -8.75 -12.51 2.07
C ARG A 73 -7.42 -12.81 1.37
N MET A 74 -7.43 -13.01 0.06
CA MET A 74 -6.20 -13.29 -0.69
C MET A 74 -5.31 -12.06 -0.84
N VAL A 75 -5.91 -10.88 -1.07
CA VAL A 75 -5.18 -9.60 -1.08
C VAL A 75 -4.59 -9.32 0.29
N LEU A 76 -5.36 -9.55 1.36
CA LEU A 76 -4.88 -9.45 2.73
C LEU A 76 -3.65 -10.33 2.98
N ARG A 77 -3.73 -11.61 2.62
CA ARG A 77 -2.63 -12.57 2.77
C ARG A 77 -1.37 -12.10 2.05
N ARG A 78 -1.47 -11.79 0.76
CA ARG A 78 -0.33 -11.33 -0.06
C ARG A 78 0.31 -10.07 0.49
N ARG A 79 -0.51 -9.14 1.00
CA ARG A 79 -0.02 -7.91 1.64
C ARG A 79 0.77 -8.21 2.91
N LEU A 80 0.30 -9.15 3.75
CA LEU A 80 1.05 -9.56 4.94
C LEU A 80 2.37 -10.26 4.57
N GLU A 81 2.36 -11.13 3.55
CA GLU A 81 3.56 -11.76 3.00
C GLU A 81 4.56 -10.71 2.48
N HIS A 82 4.07 -9.67 1.79
CA HIS A 82 4.90 -8.55 1.32
C HIS A 82 5.53 -7.77 2.49
N LEU A 83 4.75 -7.45 3.54
CA LEU A 83 5.27 -6.77 4.73
C LEU A 83 6.38 -7.57 5.42
N LEU A 84 6.24 -8.90 5.48
CA LEU A 84 7.28 -9.78 6.02
C LEU A 84 8.55 -9.77 5.17
N GLY A 85 8.43 -9.67 3.85
CA GLY A 85 9.57 -9.65 2.92
C GLY A 85 10.41 -8.37 2.98
N ILE A 86 9.81 -7.22 3.34
CA ILE A 86 10.52 -5.92 3.42
C ILE A 86 10.98 -5.55 4.84
N ALA A 87 10.52 -6.30 5.86
CA ALA A 87 10.90 -6.09 7.26
C ALA A 87 12.17 -6.86 7.67
N GLY A 88 12.71 -7.72 6.80
CA GLY A 88 14.00 -8.40 6.97
C GLY A 88 15.16 -7.61 6.40
#